data_AF-A0A846Q1W0-F1
#
_entry.id   AF-A0A846Q1W0-F1
#
_cell.length_a   1.000
_cell.length_b   1.000
_cell.length_c   1.000
_cell.angle_alpha   90.00
_cell.angle_beta   90.00
_cell.angle_gamma   90.00
#
_symmetry.space_group_name_H-M   'P 1'
#
loop_
_entity.id
_entity.type
_entity.pdbx_description
1 polymer ?
#
loop_
_entity_poly.entity_id
_entity_poly.type
_entity_poly.pdbx_seq_one_letter_code
_entity_poly.pdbx_strand_id
1 'polypeptide(L)'
;MREEEGIAGKILRSLGVNLLSVRQLTINFVLRGQHQAVKDKKEHTPALDEFGRDLVALARNNKLDPVIGREDEIERVLQILGRRIKNNPVIIGESGVGKTAIVEGL
;
A
#
# COMPACT_ATOMS: atom_id res chain seq x y z
N MET A 1 5.50 -10.62 36.03
CA MET A 1 5.35 -12.08 36.04
C MET A 1 6.18 -12.60 34.87
N ARG A 2 7.26 -13.36 35.10
CA ARG A 2 8.09 -13.87 33.98
C ARG A 2 7.25 -14.90 33.21
N GLU A 3 7.01 -14.66 31.92
CA GLU A 3 6.17 -15.52 31.04
C GLU A 3 6.65 -16.98 30.98
N GLU A 4 7.90 -17.22 31.39
CA GLU A 4 8.50 -18.55 31.44
C GLU A 4 7.86 -19.50 32.45
N GLU A 5 7.19 -19.01 33.50
CA GLU A 5 6.53 -19.87 34.50
C GLU A 5 5.04 -20.13 34.20
N GLY A 6 4.50 -19.52 33.14
CA GLY A 6 3.12 -19.72 32.73
C GLY A 6 2.83 -21.15 32.23
N ILE A 7 1.56 -21.56 32.33
CA ILE A 7 1.07 -22.88 31.86
C ILE A 7 1.48 -23.11 30.39
N ALA A 8 1.36 -22.09 29.54
CA ALA A 8 1.77 -22.14 28.14
C ALA A 8 3.28 -22.41 27.96
N GLY A 9 4.14 -21.77 28.76
CA GLY A 9 5.58 -21.99 28.72
C GLY A 9 5.98 -23.41 29.17
N LYS A 10 5.23 -23.99 30.12
CA LYS A 10 5.44 -25.37 30.59
C LYS A 10 5.02 -26.40 29.53
N ILE A 11 3.91 -26.17 28.83
CA ILE A 11 3.43 -27.03 27.73
C ILE A 11 4.43 -27.00 26.57
N LEU A 12 4.90 -25.82 26.16
CA LEU A 12 5.88 -25.68 25.07
C LEU A 12 7.19 -26.41 25.37
N ARG A 13 7.67 -26.33 26.63
CA ARG A 13 8.86 -27.09 27.06
C ARG A 13 8.62 -28.59 27.11
N SER A 14 7.45 -29.05 27.54
CA SER A 14 7.10 -30.48 27.52
C SER A 14 7.04 -31.06 26.10
N LEU A 15 6.73 -30.21 25.12
CA LEU A 15 6.76 -30.54 23.70
C LEU A 15 8.14 -30.35 23.05
N GLY A 16 9.18 -30.03 23.85
CA GLY A 16 10.56 -29.88 23.37
C GLY A 16 10.85 -28.58 22.61
N VAL A 17 9.95 -27.59 22.66
CA VAL A 17 10.05 -26.35 21.88
C VAL A 17 10.53 -25.19 22.77
N ASN A 18 11.52 -24.43 22.29
CA ASN A 18 12.05 -23.28 23.01
C ASN A 18 11.20 -22.02 22.77
N LEU A 19 10.82 -21.33 23.84
CA LEU A 19 9.98 -20.12 23.78
C LEU A 19 10.56 -19.03 22.86
N LEU A 20 11.89 -18.88 22.85
CA LEU A 20 12.58 -17.90 22.01
C LEU A 20 12.45 -18.24 20.52
N SER A 21 12.57 -19.52 20.17
CA SER A 21 12.39 -19.98 18.78
C SER A 21 10.98 -19.75 18.27
N VAL A 22 9.96 -20.04 19.10
CA VAL A 22 8.56 -19.75 18.75
C VAL A 22 8.36 -18.26 18.55
N ARG A 23 8.84 -17.43 19.48
CA ARG A 23 8.73 -15.97 19.35
C ARG A 23 9.36 -15.45 18.07
N GLN A 24 10.54 -15.96 17.71
CA GLN A 24 11.25 -15.53 16.52
C GLN A 24 10.58 -16.03 15.23
N LEU A 25 10.05 -17.25 15.23
CA LEU A 25 9.22 -17.78 14.14
C LEU A 25 7.95 -16.95 13.98
N THR A 26 7.26 -16.63 15.07
CA THR A 26 6.04 -15.80 15.05
C THR A 26 6.36 -14.40 14.52
N ILE A 27 7.45 -13.75 14.98
CA ILE A 27 7.87 -12.45 14.46
C ILE A 27 8.14 -12.54 12.95
N ASN A 28 8.89 -13.54 12.51
CA ASN A 28 9.18 -13.73 11.09
C ASN A 28 7.90 -14.00 10.26
N PHE A 29 6.95 -14.75 10.80
CA PHE A 29 5.67 -15.02 10.13
C PHE A 29 4.77 -13.78 10.08
N VAL A 30 4.72 -12.99 11.15
CA VAL A 30 3.95 -11.73 11.18
C VAL A 30 4.55 -10.70 10.22
N LEU A 31 5.89 -10.60 10.17
CA LEU A 31 6.59 -9.72 9.24
C LEU A 31 6.47 -10.19 7.78
N ARG A 32 6.38 -11.50 7.53
CA ARG A 32 6.17 -12.06 6.17
C ARG A 32 4.71 -12.13 5.75
N GLY A 33 3.77 -12.10 6.70
CA GLY A 33 2.33 -12.10 6.44
C GLY A 33 1.81 -10.79 5.86
N GLN A 34 2.64 -9.73 5.89
CA GLN A 34 2.40 -8.51 5.12
C GLN A 34 3.07 -8.65 3.75
N HIS A 35 2.28 -9.15 2.80
CA HIS A 35 2.44 -9.05 1.35
C HIS A 35 3.87 -9.17 0.78
N GLN A 36 4.10 -10.19 -0.04
CA GLN A 36 5.13 -10.12 -1.08
C GLN A 36 4.81 -8.94 -2.03
N ALA A 37 5.21 -7.75 -1.62
CA ALA A 37 5.24 -6.59 -2.48
C ALA A 37 6.27 -6.88 -3.56
N VAL A 38 5.79 -6.98 -4.80
CA VAL A 38 6.62 -6.95 -6.01
C VAL A 38 7.57 -5.76 -5.84
N LYS A 39 8.87 -6.05 -5.70
CA LYS A 39 9.91 -5.02 -5.63
C LYS A 39 10.02 -4.40 -7.01
N ASP A 40 9.21 -3.37 -7.27
CA ASP A 40 9.47 -2.48 -8.39
C ASP A 40 10.82 -1.79 -8.16
N LYS A 41 11.66 -1.80 -9.19
CA LYS A 41 12.89 -1.03 -9.24
C LYS A 41 12.51 0.46 -9.15
N LYS A 42 12.58 1.04 -7.94
CA LYS A 42 12.52 2.50 -7.79
C LYS A 42 13.74 3.09 -8.47
N GLU A 43 13.53 3.84 -9.54
CA GLU A 43 14.53 4.80 -10.00
C GLU A 43 14.61 5.93 -8.97
N HIS A 44 15.82 6.22 -8.51
CA HIS A 44 16.05 7.31 -7.55
C HIS A 44 15.73 8.63 -8.22
N THR A 45 14.60 9.24 -7.84
CA THR A 45 14.16 10.55 -8.33
C THR A 45 14.12 11.53 -7.15
N PRO A 46 15.29 12.04 -6.69
CA PRO A 46 15.41 12.75 -5.42
C PRO A 46 14.50 13.98 -5.30
N ALA A 47 14.23 14.70 -6.39
CA ALA A 47 13.31 15.83 -6.39
C ALA A 47 11.83 15.42 -6.30
N LEU A 48 11.46 14.29 -6.91
CA LEU A 48 10.08 13.81 -6.89
C LEU A 48 9.74 13.16 -5.55
N ASP A 49 10.71 12.50 -4.91
CA ASP A 49 10.54 11.92 -3.57
C ASP A 49 10.39 13.00 -2.47
N GLU A 50 11.00 14.19 -2.65
CA GLU A 50 10.91 15.28 -1.67
C GLU A 50 9.60 16.08 -1.75
N PHE A 51 9.12 16.37 -2.98
CA PHE A 51 7.96 17.24 -3.19
C PHE A 51 6.71 16.53 -3.71
N GLY A 52 6.84 15.28 -4.17
CA GLY A 52 5.76 14.49 -4.76
C GLY A 52 5.09 13.54 -3.77
N ARG A 53 3.89 13.09 -4.13
CA ARG A 53 3.22 11.96 -3.49
C ARG A 53 3.01 10.87 -4.53
N ASP A 54 3.45 9.66 -4.24
CA ASP A 54 3.26 8.49 -5.11
C ASP A 54 1.89 7.85 -4.85
N LEU A 55 0.92 8.17 -5.71
CA LEU A 55 -0.44 7.62 -5.62
C LEU A 55 -0.49 6.11 -5.88
N VAL A 56 0.38 5.57 -6.73
CA VAL A 56 0.43 4.13 -7.03
C VAL A 56 0.87 3.35 -5.78
N ALA A 57 1.88 3.86 -5.07
CA ALA A 57 2.30 3.27 -3.80
C ALA A 57 1.19 3.36 -2.74
N LEU A 58 0.43 4.45 -2.68
CA LEU A 58 -0.68 4.60 -1.74
C LEU A 58 -1.85 3.65 -2.07
N ALA A 59 -2.18 3.50 -3.36
CA ALA A 59 -3.19 2.56 -3.85
C ALA A 59 -2.83 1.11 -3.48
N ARG A 60 -1.59 0.69 -3.73
CA ARG A 60 -1.10 -0.66 -3.37
C ARG A 60 -1.15 -0.97 -1.88
N ASN A 61 -1.03 0.07 -1.05
CA ASN A 61 -1.12 -0.06 0.41
C ASN A 61 -2.56 0.07 0.92
N ASN A 62 -3.57 0.13 0.04
CA ASN A 62 -4.98 0.35 0.37
C ASN A 62 -5.22 1.59 1.26
N LYS A 63 -4.46 2.67 1.00
CA LYS A 63 -4.55 3.93 1.75
C LYS A 63 -5.37 5.02 1.04
N LEU A 64 -5.85 4.75 -0.18
CA LEU A 64 -6.71 5.65 -0.93
C LEU A 64 -8.18 5.31 -0.66
N ASP A 65 -9.00 6.34 -0.57
CA ASP A 65 -10.45 6.19 -0.45
C ASP A 65 -11.06 5.75 -1.78
N PRO A 66 -12.12 4.92 -1.77
CA PRO A 66 -12.79 4.50 -2.99
C PRO A 66 -13.47 5.69 -3.67
N VAL A 67 -13.29 5.80 -4.98
CA VAL A 67 -13.92 6.85 -5.80
C VAL A 67 -15.29 6.38 -6.27
N ILE A 68 -16.33 7.16 -5.98
CA ILE A 68 -17.73 6.82 -6.28
C ILE A 68 -18.28 7.79 -7.33
N GLY A 69 -18.88 7.26 -8.40
CA GLY A 69 -19.66 8.03 -9.36
C GLY A 69 -18.85 8.96 -10.27
N ARG A 70 -17.60 8.61 -10.59
CA ARG A 70 -16.71 9.34 -11.52
C ARG A 70 -16.16 8.47 -12.66
N GLU A 71 -16.91 7.44 -13.03
CA GLU A 71 -16.50 6.42 -13.99
C GLU A 71 -16.23 7.05 -15.38
N ASP A 72 -17.13 7.92 -15.84
CA ASP A 72 -17.02 8.60 -17.14
C ASP A 72 -15.79 9.52 -17.22
N GLU A 73 -15.50 10.28 -16.16
CA GLU A 73 -14.33 11.16 -16.12
C GLU A 73 -13.03 10.36 -16.09
N ILE A 74 -12.97 9.28 -15.31
CA ILE A 74 -11.80 8.41 -15.24
C ILE A 74 -11.55 7.74 -16.59
N GLU A 75 -12.58 7.20 -17.23
CA GLU A 75 -12.47 6.59 -18.56
C GLU A 75 -11.93 7.61 -19.59
N ARG A 76 -12.44 8.85 -19.54
CA ARG A 76 -11.97 9.91 -20.43
C ARG A 76 -10.50 10.26 -20.19
N VAL A 77 -10.06 10.32 -18.94
CA VAL A 77 -8.66 10.58 -18.59
C VAL A 77 -7.77 9.46 -19.10
N LEU A 78 -8.16 8.20 -18.89
CA LEU A 78 -7.44 7.03 -19.38
C LEU A 78 -7.30 7.04 -20.91
N GLN A 79 -8.38 7.39 -21.62
CA GLN A 79 -8.37 7.53 -23.07
C GLN A 79 -7.38 8.60 -23.55
N ILE A 80 -7.26 9.73 -22.84
CA ILE A 80 -6.32 10.81 -23.18
C ILE A 80 -4.87 10.38 -22.91
N LEU A 81 -4.61 9.76 -21.76
CA LEU A 81 -3.27 9.26 -21.40
C LEU A 81 -2.75 8.22 -22.40
N GLY A 82 -3.64 7.40 -22.97
CA GLY A 82 -3.30 6.39 -23.98
C GLY A 82 -2.95 6.94 -25.38
N ARG A 83 -3.03 8.25 -25.61
CA ARG A 83 -2.72 8.85 -26.93
C ARG A 83 -1.21 8.91 -27.18
N ARG A 84 -0.81 8.84 -28.44
CA ARG A 84 0.60 9.07 -28.85
C ARG A 84 1.01 10.54 -28.85
N ILE A 85 0.04 11.46 -29.00
CA ILE A 85 0.27 12.90 -29.11
C ILE A 85 -0.79 13.60 -28.26
N LYS A 86 -0.41 14.67 -27.54
CA LYS A 86 -1.28 15.42 -26.61
C LYS A 86 -1.94 14.50 -25.57
N ASN A 87 -1.11 13.73 -24.89
CA ASN A 87 -1.51 12.75 -23.87
C ASN A 87 -1.63 13.35 -22.46
N ASN A 88 -1.54 14.67 -22.30
CA ASN A 88 -1.64 15.35 -21.01
C ASN A 88 -3.10 15.78 -20.78
N PRO A 89 -3.88 15.05 -19.96
CA PRO A 89 -5.25 15.43 -19.63
C PRO A 89 -5.27 16.72 -18.80
N VAL A 90 -6.30 17.55 -18.99
CA VAL A 90 -6.56 18.74 -18.18
C VAL A 90 -7.98 18.65 -17.63
N ILE A 91 -8.10 18.64 -16.30
CA ILE A 91 -9.38 18.55 -15.60
C ILE A 91 -9.84 19.97 -15.22
N ILE A 92 -11.00 20.37 -15.75
CA ILE A 92 -11.58 21.70 -15.55
C ILE A 92 -12.90 21.54 -14.78
N GLY A 93 -13.20 22.50 -13.91
CA GLY A 93 -14.43 22.52 -13.10
C GLY A 93 -14.38 23.59 -12.03
N GLU A 94 -15.47 23.77 -11.29
CA GLU A 94 -15.53 24.70 -10.16
C GLU A 94 -14.61 24.27 -9.00
N SER A 95 -14.37 25.17 -8.05
CA SER A 95 -13.62 24.81 -6.84
C SER A 95 -14.45 23.85 -5.97
N GLY A 96 -13.81 22.92 -5.28
CA GLY A 96 -14.49 22.00 -4.36
C GLY A 96 -15.18 20.80 -5.01
N VAL A 97 -15.27 20.71 -6.34
CA VAL A 97 -15.88 19.57 -7.06
C VAL A 97 -15.05 18.29 -7.02
N GLY A 98 -14.02 18.19 -6.17
CA GLY A 98 -13.23 16.96 -5.97
C GLY A 98 -12.39 16.51 -7.17
N LYS A 99 -11.80 17.44 -7.95
CA LYS A 99 -10.94 17.10 -9.10
C LYS A 99 -9.81 16.13 -8.76
N THR A 100 -9.28 16.22 -7.54
CA THR A 100 -8.25 15.32 -7.01
C THR A 100 -8.73 13.87 -6.95
N ALA A 101 -10.01 13.63 -6.61
CA ALA A 101 -10.57 12.29 -6.52
C ALA A 101 -10.57 11.56 -7.87
N ILE A 102 -10.62 12.28 -9.00
CA ILE A 102 -10.49 11.67 -10.33
C ILE A 102 -9.07 11.12 -10.52
N VAL A 103 -8.06 11.81 -10.00
CA VAL A 103 -6.65 11.40 -10.12
C VAL A 103 -6.33 10.23 -9.18
N GLU A 104 -6.95 10.21 -8.00
CA GLU A 104 -6.81 9.11 -7.03
C GLU A 104 -7.54 7.83 -7.46
N GLY A 105 -8.49 7.93 -8.39
CA GLY A 105 -9.25 6.79 -8.93
C GLY A 105 -8.63 6.10 -10.16
N LEU A 106 -7.49 6.58 -10.66
CA LEU A 106 -6.73 5.96 -11.76
C LEU A 106 -5.92 4.75 -11.28
#